data_AF-A0A953UK27-F1
#
_entry.id   AF-A0A953UK27-F1
#
_cell.length_a   1.000
_cell.length_b   1.000
_cell.length_c   1.000
_cell.angle_alpha   90.00
_cell.angle_beta   90.00
_cell.angle_gamma   90.00
#
_symmetry.space_group_name_H-M   'P 1'
#
loop_
_entity.id
_entity.type
_entity.pdbx_description
1 polymer ?
#
loop_
_entity_poly.entity_id
_entity_poly.type
_entity_poly.pdbx_seq_one_letter_code
_entity_poly.pdbx_strand_id
1 'polypeptide(L)'
;MTKSKLSVFVSLFLVFFSGAVLGAFAYRLYSVNTIVATVPPRKGPGGPEEFLRQRMAEMRDRVKADDQQLEQIKRVYNETRDQYDRIRQKMNNEAHAIDEDQVAKIKAILRPDQIPIYDQIRAEHEAAHKLRMQQRGNERK
;
A
#
# COMPACT_ATOMS: atom_id res chain seq x y z
N MET A 1 -57.75 22.40 -30.94
CA MET A 1 -56.27 22.49 -30.93
C MET A 1 -55.74 22.15 -29.53
N THR A 2 -55.48 20.88 -29.22
CA THR A 2 -54.91 20.45 -27.91
C THR A 2 -54.04 19.18 -28.06
N LYS A 3 -53.26 19.08 -29.15
CA LYS A 3 -52.37 17.92 -29.39
C LYS A 3 -50.87 18.26 -29.39
N SER A 4 -50.48 19.44 -28.94
CA SER A 4 -49.07 19.89 -28.99
C SER A 4 -48.31 19.67 -27.66
N LYS A 5 -48.92 20.00 -26.52
CA LYS A 5 -48.22 19.96 -25.22
C LYS A 5 -47.91 18.54 -24.72
N LEU A 6 -48.83 17.58 -24.93
CA LEU A 6 -48.63 16.19 -24.49
C LEU A 6 -47.55 15.47 -25.33
N SER A 7 -47.51 15.71 -26.64
CA SER A 7 -46.51 15.14 -27.53
C SER A 7 -45.11 15.66 -27.20
N VAL A 8 -44.98 16.96 -26.91
CA VAL A 8 -43.70 17.56 -26.49
C VAL A 8 -43.21 16.96 -25.17
N PHE A 9 -44.12 16.75 -24.21
CA PHE A 9 -43.77 16.14 -22.93
C PHE A 9 -43.30 14.69 -23.07
N VAL A 10 -43.97 13.90 -23.92
CA VAL A 10 -43.58 12.51 -24.23
C VAL A 10 -42.23 12.46 -24.95
N SER A 11 -41.99 13.35 -25.92
CA SER A 11 -40.69 13.43 -26.60
C SER A 11 -39.56 13.81 -25.66
N LEU A 12 -39.78 14.76 -24.74
CA LEU A 12 -38.80 15.13 -23.70
C LEU A 12 -38.49 13.96 -22.77
N PHE A 13 -39.51 13.22 -22.34
CA PHE A 13 -39.32 12.02 -21.52
C PHE A 13 -38.51 10.96 -22.27
N LEU A 14 -38.77 10.75 -23.56
CA LEU A 14 -38.06 9.78 -24.38
C LEU A 14 -36.58 10.14 -24.55
N VAL A 15 -36.27 11.43 -24.75
CA VAL A 15 -34.87 11.92 -24.80
C VAL A 15 -34.17 11.79 -23.44
N PHE A 16 -34.88 12.06 -22.35
CA PHE A 16 -34.31 11.90 -21.01
C PHE A 16 -34.03 10.42 -20.67
N PHE A 17 -34.96 9.53 -21.01
CA PHE A 17 -34.78 8.09 -20.80
C PHE A 17 -33.69 7.49 -21.70
N SER A 18 -33.55 7.95 -22.95
CA SER A 18 -32.46 7.49 -23.81
C SER A 18 -31.09 7.90 -23.26
N GLY A 19 -30.97 9.11 -22.70
CA GLY A 19 -29.77 9.56 -21.99
C GLY A 19 -29.48 8.76 -20.72
N ALA A 20 -30.51 8.41 -19.94
CA ALA A 20 -30.36 7.60 -18.73
C ALA A 20 -29.89 6.17 -19.04
N VAL A 21 -30.44 5.54 -20.10
CA VAL A 21 -30.00 4.21 -20.55
C VAL A 21 -28.55 4.27 -21.02
N LEU A 22 -28.18 5.28 -21.81
CA LEU A 22 -26.80 5.44 -22.29
C LEU A 22 -25.82 5.72 -21.13
N GLY A 23 -26.23 6.53 -20.15
CA GLY A 23 -25.46 6.81 -18.93
C GLY A 23 -25.26 5.57 -18.06
N ALA A 24 -26.31 4.75 -17.87
CA ALA A 24 -26.21 3.48 -17.15
C ALA A 24 -25.31 2.48 -17.90
N PHE A 25 -25.38 2.42 -19.23
CA PHE A 25 -24.52 1.57 -20.04
C PHE A 25 -23.06 2.02 -19.99
N ALA A 26 -22.80 3.33 -20.07
CA ALA A 26 -21.47 3.90 -19.92
C ALA A 26 -20.90 3.67 -18.50
N TYR A 27 -21.71 3.87 -17.46
CA TYR A 27 -21.33 3.57 -16.08
C TYR A 27 -20.99 2.09 -15.92
N ARG A 28 -21.78 1.17 -16.50
CA ARG A 28 -21.50 -0.27 -16.46
C ARG A 28 -20.23 -0.64 -17.23
N LEU A 29 -19.96 -0.03 -18.39
CA LEU A 29 -18.71 -0.24 -19.14
C LEU A 29 -17.48 0.31 -18.40
N TYR A 30 -17.57 1.49 -17.79
CA TYR A 30 -16.47 2.07 -17.01
C TYR A 30 -16.22 1.34 -15.68
N SER A 31 -17.30 0.90 -15.00
CA SER A 31 -17.20 0.17 -13.73
C SER A 31 -16.67 -1.24 -13.92
N VAL A 32 -17.00 -1.90 -15.03
CA VAL A 32 -16.49 -3.25 -15.35
C VAL A 32 -15.04 -3.19 -15.87
N ASN A 33 -14.59 -2.05 -16.40
CA ASN A 33 -13.19 -1.78 -16.75
C ASN A 33 -12.36 -1.20 -15.60
N THR A 34 -12.77 -1.35 -14.33
CA THR A 34 -11.75 -1.48 -13.29
C THR A 34 -10.99 -2.76 -13.59
N ILE A 35 -9.96 -2.64 -14.43
CA ILE A 35 -8.87 -3.58 -14.50
C ILE A 35 -8.34 -3.60 -13.06
N VAL A 36 -8.90 -4.51 -12.25
CA VAL A 36 -8.11 -5.22 -11.26
C VAL A 36 -6.96 -5.72 -12.10
N ALA A 37 -5.85 -5.00 -12.05
CA ALA A 37 -4.63 -5.49 -12.63
C ALA A 37 -4.38 -6.78 -11.85
N THR A 38 -4.80 -7.90 -12.43
CA THR A 38 -4.32 -9.24 -12.11
C THR A 38 -2.87 -9.27 -12.57
N VAL A 39 -2.06 -8.34 -12.05
CA VAL A 39 -0.67 -8.62 -11.81
C VAL A 39 -0.79 -9.75 -10.78
N PRO A 40 -0.45 -11.01 -11.10
CA PRO A 40 -0.24 -11.99 -10.04
C PRO A 40 0.64 -11.29 -9.01
N PRO A 41 0.39 -11.42 -7.69
CA PRO A 41 1.26 -10.79 -6.71
C PRO A 41 2.67 -11.13 -7.16
N ARG A 42 3.43 -10.11 -7.60
CA ARG A 42 4.81 -10.33 -7.99
C ARG A 42 5.36 -10.94 -6.72
N LYS A 43 5.65 -12.25 -6.73
CA LYS A 43 6.53 -12.86 -5.76
C LYS A 43 7.71 -11.92 -5.78
N GLY A 44 7.81 -11.09 -4.74
CA GLY A 44 8.93 -10.19 -4.62
C GLY A 44 10.17 -11.05 -4.81
N PRO A 45 11.21 -10.57 -5.51
CA PRO A 45 12.49 -11.28 -5.52
C PRO A 45 12.78 -11.64 -4.07
N GLY A 46 12.91 -12.94 -3.75
CA GLY A 46 12.58 -13.49 -2.43
C GLY A 46 13.36 -12.86 -1.28
N GLY A 47 14.23 -13.60 -0.62
CA GLY A 47 15.06 -12.98 0.41
C GLY A 47 15.90 -11.81 -0.14
N PRO A 48 16.47 -10.95 0.73
CA PRO A 48 17.46 -9.95 0.33
C PRO A 48 18.62 -10.54 -0.51
N GLU A 49 18.97 -11.81 -0.27
CA GLU A 49 19.99 -12.53 -1.03
C GLU A 49 19.53 -12.89 -2.45
N GLU A 50 18.27 -13.26 -2.63
CA GLU A 50 17.72 -13.55 -3.95
C GLU A 50 17.66 -12.29 -4.82
N PHE A 51 17.31 -11.15 -4.21
CA PHE A 51 17.36 -9.86 -4.86
C PHE A 51 18.78 -9.53 -5.34
N LEU A 52 19.78 -9.66 -4.48
CA LEU A 52 21.17 -9.39 -4.85
C LEU A 52 21.64 -10.34 -5.96
N ARG A 53 21.32 -11.63 -5.86
CA ARG A 53 21.65 -12.63 -6.89
C ARG A 53 21.05 -12.26 -8.24
N GLN A 54 19.77 -11.88 -8.28
CA GLN A 54 19.11 -11.47 -9.52
C GLN A 54 19.77 -10.22 -10.12
N ARG A 55 20.13 -9.23 -9.29
CA ARG A 55 20.81 -8.02 -9.76
C ARG A 55 22.22 -8.32 -10.29
N MET A 56 22.98 -9.19 -9.63
CA MET A 56 24.29 -9.62 -10.13
C MET A 56 24.19 -10.37 -11.46
N ALA A 57 23.20 -11.25 -11.61
CA ALA A 57 22.94 -11.92 -12.88
C ALA A 57 22.59 -10.90 -13.98
N GLU A 58 21.76 -9.90 -13.68
CA GLU A 58 21.42 -8.83 -14.61
C GLU A 58 22.66 -8.02 -15.07
N MET A 59 23.56 -7.69 -14.15
CA MET A 59 24.81 -6.98 -14.46
C MET A 59 25.75 -7.83 -15.33
N ARG A 60 25.84 -9.13 -15.06
CA ARG A 60 26.66 -10.05 -15.87
C ARG A 60 26.07 -10.24 -17.27
N ASP A 61 24.76 -10.47 -17.36
CA ASP A 61 24.13 -10.93 -18.59
C ASP A 61 23.75 -9.78 -19.53
N ARG A 62 23.34 -8.63 -18.99
CA ARG A 62 22.86 -7.49 -19.80
C ARG A 62 23.91 -6.39 -19.90
N VAL A 63 24.53 -6.04 -18.78
CA VAL A 63 25.55 -4.98 -18.74
C VAL A 63 26.93 -5.50 -19.15
N LYS A 64 27.10 -6.84 -19.18
CA LYS A 64 28.36 -7.50 -19.53
C LYS A 64 29.51 -7.05 -18.64
N ALA A 65 29.21 -6.82 -17.36
CA ALA A 65 30.21 -6.47 -16.37
C ALA A 65 31.20 -7.62 -16.18
N ASP A 66 32.50 -7.31 -16.18
CA ASP A 66 33.55 -8.27 -15.87
C ASP A 66 33.57 -8.64 -14.38
N ASP A 67 34.36 -9.65 -14.00
CA ASP A 67 34.36 -10.15 -12.62
C ASP A 67 34.88 -9.09 -11.61
N GLN A 68 35.79 -8.20 -12.02
CA GLN A 68 36.26 -7.11 -11.17
C GLN A 68 35.16 -6.06 -10.95
N GLN A 69 34.43 -5.71 -12.00
CA GLN A 69 33.28 -4.81 -11.96
C GLN A 69 32.14 -5.40 -11.11
N LEU A 70 31.83 -6.69 -11.26
CA LEU A 70 30.79 -7.36 -10.48
C LEU A 70 31.09 -7.32 -8.97
N GLU A 71 32.33 -7.53 -8.55
CA GLU A 71 32.72 -7.41 -7.14
C GLU A 71 32.56 -5.98 -6.61
N GLN A 72 32.91 -4.97 -7.41
CA GLN A 72 32.69 -3.57 -7.05
C GLN A 72 31.20 -3.23 -6.94
N ILE A 73 30.37 -3.67 -7.90
CA ILE A 73 28.92 -3.42 -7.87
C ILE A 73 28.27 -4.13 -6.67
N LYS A 74 28.68 -5.37 -6.37
CA LYS A 74 28.22 -6.10 -5.19
C LYS A 74 28.53 -5.34 -3.90
N ARG A 75 29.73 -4.77 -3.79
CA ARG A 75 30.11 -3.92 -2.65
C ARG A 75 29.19 -2.71 -2.53
N VAL A 76 28.93 -1.99 -3.62
CA VAL A 76 28.03 -0.82 -3.63
C VAL A 76 26.62 -1.20 -3.16
N TYR A 77 26.08 -2.34 -3.62
CA TYR A 77 24.76 -2.78 -3.15
C TYR A 77 24.74 -3.13 -1.66
N ASN A 78 25.79 -3.78 -1.14
CA ASN A 78 25.89 -4.10 0.28
C ASN A 78 26.02 -2.83 1.14
N GLU A 79 26.89 -1.90 0.75
CA GLU A 79 27.05 -0.63 1.45
C GLU A 79 25.74 0.17 1.45
N THR A 80 25.03 0.20 0.32
CA THR A 80 23.71 0.84 0.22
C THR A 80 22.71 0.19 1.15
N ARG A 81 22.67 -1.15 1.22
CA ARG A 81 21.81 -1.89 2.14
C ARG A 81 22.11 -1.52 3.59
N ASP A 82 23.38 -1.50 3.98
CA ASP A 82 23.79 -1.13 5.34
C ASP A 82 23.36 0.30 5.70
N GLN A 83 23.43 1.24 4.74
CA GLN A 83 22.94 2.60 4.93
C GLN A 83 21.43 2.62 5.19
N TYR A 84 20.64 1.89 4.41
CA TYR A 84 19.19 1.79 4.63
C TYR A 84 18.85 1.11 5.96
N ASP A 85 19.60 0.08 6.35
CA ASP A 85 19.39 -0.60 7.63
C ASP A 85 19.68 0.35 8.82
N ARG A 86 20.73 1.19 8.74
CA ARG A 86 21.00 2.24 9.72
C ARG A 86 19.90 3.30 9.78
N ILE A 87 19.43 3.76 8.62
CA ILE A 87 18.31 4.72 8.55
C ILE A 87 17.06 4.12 9.19
N ARG A 88 16.74 2.87 8.88
CA ARG A 88 15.60 2.18 9.45
C ARG A 88 15.71 2.05 10.97
N GLN A 89 16.87 1.68 11.49
CA GLN A 89 17.10 1.62 12.93
C GLN A 89 16.89 2.99 13.59
N LYS A 90 17.46 4.04 13.02
CA LYS A 90 17.28 5.42 13.50
C LYS A 90 15.80 5.83 13.50
N MET A 91 15.11 5.63 12.38
CA MET A 91 13.69 5.96 12.25
C MET A 91 12.81 5.18 13.22
N ASN A 92 13.11 3.90 13.47
CA ASN A 92 12.37 3.11 14.46
C ASN A 92 12.52 3.71 15.85
N ASN A 93 13.75 4.05 16.25
CA ASN A 93 14.01 4.65 17.56
C ASN A 93 13.31 6.02 17.71
N GLU A 94 13.37 6.86 16.68
CA GLU A 94 12.68 8.16 16.68
C GLU A 94 11.15 7.99 16.73
N ALA A 95 10.60 7.03 15.98
CA ALA A 95 9.17 6.73 16.02
C ALA A 95 8.71 6.24 17.39
N HIS A 96 9.51 5.41 18.07
CA HIS A 96 9.23 4.97 19.45
C HIS A 96 9.20 6.16 20.42
N ALA A 97 10.17 7.06 20.35
CA ALA A 97 10.19 8.24 21.20
C ALA A 97 8.98 9.17 20.97
N ILE A 98 8.54 9.31 19.71
CA ILE A 98 7.33 10.08 19.36
C ILE A 98 6.07 9.44 19.94
N ASP A 99 5.93 8.11 19.86
CA ASP A 99 4.79 7.39 20.44
C ASP A 99 4.77 7.51 21.97
N GLU A 100 5.92 7.39 22.65
CA GLU A 100 6.01 7.57 24.10
C GLU A 100 5.61 8.98 24.55
N ASP A 101 6.09 10.02 23.86
CA ASP A 101 5.71 11.41 24.13
C ASP A 101 4.21 11.65 23.90
N GLN A 102 3.65 11.10 22.82
CA GLN A 102 2.21 11.16 22.56
C GLN A 102 1.41 10.50 23.69
N VAL A 103 1.84 9.33 24.15
CA VAL A 103 1.21 8.62 25.28
C VAL A 103 1.26 9.44 26.54
N ALA A 104 2.42 10.02 26.87
CA ALA A 104 2.56 10.85 28.06
C ALA A 104 1.59 12.03 28.02
N LYS A 105 1.48 12.72 26.87
CA LYS A 105 0.54 13.83 26.67
C LYS A 105 -0.91 13.39 26.82
N ILE A 106 -1.29 12.24 26.27
CA ILE A 106 -2.65 11.70 26.41
C ILE A 106 -2.93 11.35 27.87
N LYS A 107 -2.02 10.63 28.55
CA LYS A 107 -2.19 10.27 29.96
C LYS A 107 -2.30 11.47 30.89
N ALA A 108 -1.65 12.60 30.55
CA ALA A 108 -1.78 13.84 31.30
C ALA A 108 -3.18 14.49 31.20
N ILE A 109 -3.96 14.16 30.17
CA ILE A 109 -5.33 14.66 29.96
C ILE A 109 -6.37 13.73 30.62
N LEU A 110 -6.05 12.43 30.70
CA LEU A 110 -6.96 11.42 31.23
C LEU A 110 -7.07 11.49 32.76
N ARG A 111 -8.25 11.16 33.28
CA ARG A 111 -8.42 10.94 34.72
C ARG A 111 -7.72 9.65 35.17
N PRO A 112 -7.33 9.52 36.45
CA PRO A 112 -6.65 8.34 36.96
C PRO A 112 -7.40 7.02 36.71
N ASP A 113 -8.74 7.03 36.74
CA ASP A 113 -9.58 5.85 36.46
C ASP A 113 -9.54 5.40 34.98
N GLN A 114 -9.19 6.31 34.07
CA GLN A 114 -9.20 6.06 32.62
C GLN A 114 -7.86 5.54 32.09
N ILE A 115 -6.76 5.78 32.80
CA ILE A 115 -5.41 5.40 32.38
C ILE A 115 -5.27 3.88 32.15
N PRO A 116 -5.75 2.99 33.06
CA PRO A 116 -5.65 1.55 32.84
C PRO A 116 -6.41 1.07 31.59
N ILE A 117 -7.57 1.67 31.30
CA ILE A 117 -8.38 1.35 30.12
C ILE A 117 -7.62 1.75 28.85
N TYR A 118 -7.01 2.93 28.83
CA TYR A 118 -6.20 3.38 27.70
C TYR A 118 -4.98 2.49 27.46
N ASP A 119 -4.29 2.08 28.53
CA ASP A 119 -3.15 1.17 28.44
C ASP A 119 -3.54 -0.21 27.87
N GLN A 120 -4.71 -0.72 28.26
CA GLN A 120 -5.25 -1.95 27.69
C GLN A 120 -5.51 -1.82 26.18
N ILE A 121 -6.19 -0.74 25.74
CA ILE A 121 -6.48 -0.50 24.32
C ILE A 121 -5.19 -0.46 23.49
N ARG A 122 -4.14 0.18 24.02
CA ARG A 122 -2.83 0.22 23.37
C ARG A 122 -2.18 -1.16 23.24
N ALA A 123 -2.20 -1.95 24.30
CA ALA A 123 -1.66 -3.30 24.29
C ALA A 123 -2.39 -4.20 23.27
N GLU A 124 -3.71 -4.07 23.15
CA GLU A 124 -4.52 -4.78 22.16
C GLU A 124 -4.13 -4.39 20.73
N HIS A 125 -3.96 -3.10 20.46
CA HIS A 125 -3.51 -2.62 19.15
C HIS A 125 -2.09 -3.10 18.80
N GLU A 126 -1.17 -3.09 19.76
CA GLU A 126 0.19 -3.58 19.56
C GLU A 126 0.21 -5.09 19.26
N ALA A 127 -0.58 -5.87 20.00
CA ALA A 127 -0.73 -7.31 19.78
C ALA A 127 -1.33 -7.61 18.39
N ALA A 128 -2.37 -6.87 18.00
CA ALA A 128 -2.99 -7.01 16.67
C ALA A 128 -2.00 -6.64 15.54
N HIS A 129 -1.18 -5.60 15.73
CA HIS A 129 -0.14 -5.23 14.78
C HIS A 129 0.94 -6.31 14.68
N LYS A 130 1.43 -6.83 15.81
CA LYS A 130 2.40 -7.94 15.84
C LYS A 130 1.87 -9.18 15.14
N LEU A 131 0.61 -9.55 15.37
CA LEU A 131 -0.03 -10.69 14.72
C LEU A 131 -0.10 -10.51 13.20
N ARG A 132 -0.53 -9.33 12.72
CA ARG A 132 -0.55 -9.01 11.27
C ARG A 132 0.85 -9.09 10.66
N MET A 133 1.87 -8.62 11.36
CA MET A 133 3.25 -8.70 10.88
C MET A 133 3.77 -10.15 10.82
N GLN A 134 3.43 -10.97 11.82
CA GLN A 134 3.76 -12.40 11.81
C GLN A 134 3.06 -13.16 10.67
N GLN A 135 1.77 -12.91 10.46
CA GLN A 135 1.01 -13.50 9.36
C GLN A 135 1.64 -13.14 8.00
N ARG A 136 1.93 -11.86 7.76
CA ARG A 136 2.63 -11.41 6.54
C ARG A 136 4.04 -11.97 6.40
N GLY A 137 4.73 -12.20 7.52
CA GLY A 137 6.05 -12.84 7.54
C GLY A 137 5.97 -14.32 7.16
N ASN A 138 4.95 -15.03 7.63
CA ASN A 138 4.72 -16.44 7.33
C ASN A 138 4.25 -16.64 5.88
N GLU A 139 3.45 -15.73 5.32
CA GLU A 139 3.05 -15.76 3.91
C GLU A 139 4.21 -15.53 2.92
N ARG A 140 5.33 -14.96 3.40
CA ARG A 140 6.52 -14.65 2.59
C ARG A 140 7.63 -15.68 2.71
N LYS A 141 7.54 -16.63 3.64
CA LYS A 141 8.46 -17.77 3.79
C LYS A 141 7.98 -18.93 2.92
#